data_AF-A0A644YVF8-F1
#
_entry.id   AF-A0A644YVF8-F1
#
_cell.length_a   1.000
_cell.length_b   1.000
_cell.length_c   1.000
_cell.angle_alpha   90.00
_cell.angle_beta   90.00
_cell.angle_gamma   90.00
#
_symmetry.space_group_name_H-M   'P 1'
#
loop_
_entity.id
_entity.type
_entity.pdbx_description
1 polymer ?
#
loop_
_entity_poly.entity_id
_entity_poly.type
_entity_poly.pdbx_seq_one_letter_code
_entity_poly.pdbx_strand_id
1 'polypeptide(L)'
;MDCKTDWSNAAESNVIQITTDSVMPAFSFATVYCQDDAELTLPASSDNGITGTWTPATIATTVPGSAEYTFTPDAGQCAKVVKTTVIINSKTTSTVTVSSCASYNWFGTDYTTSGSYTHVIANAAGCDSTITLNLTIFPDYSFIENQSICSGDTFTWRGNDYSIAGTYTDSYTSINGCDSIYTLNLTVNPTYAFSESETICNGDTLIWQGNNYTAAGIYTASYTTINGCDSIYTLNLTVNPSYAFAENLSVCNGDTLQWQGNNYSVAGTYTAAYTTINGCDSIYTLNLTVNPVYAFTQDQAICNGDIYNWQGNDYSVAGTYTAAYTSITGCDSLYTLNLVVNTVDITVTENDPSISANLAGAVYQWLNCGNSFAPVAGETAQNFTATQNGNYAVMITEGLCTDTSECVTISTVGIENQAAAQIRLYPNPVTDKLVIEYPENDKNTAFIIQNVTGQIVFRGDLVEKTIVSTEELAPGTYVIRFENNTVMQFIKAAE
;
A
#
# COMPACT_ATOMS: atom_id res chain seq x y z
N MET A 1 -102.54 49.88 -116.82
CA MET A 1 -102.51 49.02 -118.02
C MET A 1 -101.51 47.91 -117.73
N ASP A 2 -101.86 46.68 -117.42
CA ASP A 2 -103.15 46.02 -117.18
C ASP A 2 -102.87 44.90 -116.17
N CYS A 3 -103.57 44.89 -115.04
CA CYS A 3 -103.78 43.64 -114.30
C CYS A 3 -104.75 42.81 -115.15
N LYS A 4 -104.32 41.62 -115.57
CA LYS A 4 -105.05 40.75 -116.50
C LYS A 4 -106.54 40.68 -116.18
N THR A 5 -107.35 41.07 -117.16
CA THR A 5 -108.81 40.98 -117.15
C THR A 5 -109.23 39.75 -117.94
N ASP A 6 -109.88 38.79 -117.30
CA ASP A 6 -110.58 37.69 -118.00
C ASP A 6 -112.02 38.12 -118.30
N TRP A 7 -112.43 38.02 -119.57
CA TRP A 7 -113.78 38.33 -120.06
C TRP A 7 -114.45 37.04 -120.55
N SER A 8 -115.67 36.77 -120.09
CA SER A 8 -116.62 35.90 -120.82
C SER A 8 -118.00 36.55 -120.82
N ASN A 9 -118.58 36.71 -122.01
CA ASN A 9 -119.89 37.32 -122.26
C ASN A 9 -120.93 36.21 -122.51
N ALA A 10 -122.08 36.26 -121.83
CA ALA A 10 -123.41 36.40 -122.47
C ALA A 10 -124.58 36.37 -121.46
N ALA A 11 -125.46 37.38 -121.60
CA ALA A 11 -126.87 37.52 -121.19
C ALA A 11 -127.26 37.90 -119.73
N GLU A 12 -127.87 39.09 -119.65
CA GLU A 12 -128.78 39.68 -118.65
C GLU A 12 -128.25 40.19 -117.28
N SER A 13 -128.03 41.50 -117.23
CA SER A 13 -128.23 42.45 -116.12
C SER A 13 -127.97 41.98 -114.67
N ASN A 14 -126.74 42.15 -114.17
CA ASN A 14 -126.47 42.90 -112.92
C ASN A 14 -124.96 43.14 -112.71
N VAL A 15 -124.67 44.27 -112.06
CA VAL A 15 -123.39 44.85 -111.61
C VAL A 15 -122.19 43.88 -111.46
N ILE A 16 -121.08 44.18 -112.13
CA ILE A 16 -119.77 43.52 -111.92
C ILE A 16 -119.10 44.16 -110.68
N GLN A 17 -119.00 43.42 -109.59
CA GLN A 17 -118.09 43.71 -108.48
C GLN A 17 -116.72 43.10 -108.79
N ILE A 18 -115.67 43.92 -108.92
CA ILE A 18 -114.28 43.45 -109.04
C ILE A 18 -113.69 43.41 -107.63
N THR A 19 -113.44 42.22 -107.10
CA THR A 19 -112.70 42.00 -105.85
C THR A 19 -111.29 41.51 -106.22
N THR A 20 -110.27 42.35 -106.05
CA THR A 20 -108.86 41.95 -106.23
C THR A 20 -108.28 41.47 -104.89
N ASP A 21 -107.84 40.22 -104.81
CA ASP A 21 -107.16 39.69 -103.63
C ASP A 21 -105.74 40.23 -103.50
N SER A 22 -105.42 40.79 -102.34
CA SER A 22 -104.08 41.35 -102.04
C SER A 22 -103.14 40.30 -101.46
N VAL A 23 -101.86 40.31 -101.88
CA VAL A 23 -100.82 39.40 -101.36
C VAL A 23 -100.25 39.91 -100.03
N MET A 24 -99.89 39.02 -99.11
CA MET A 24 -99.25 39.38 -97.84
C MET A 24 -97.72 39.18 -97.93
N PRO A 25 -96.89 40.22 -97.75
CA PRO A 25 -95.43 40.10 -97.69
C PRO A 25 -94.96 39.15 -96.58
N ALA A 26 -93.98 38.29 -96.88
CA ALA A 26 -93.36 37.36 -95.91
C ALA A 26 -91.88 37.70 -95.71
N PHE A 27 -91.36 37.58 -94.49
CA PHE A 27 -89.97 37.89 -94.16
C PHE A 27 -89.36 36.86 -93.21
N SER A 28 -88.08 36.55 -93.42
CA SER A 28 -87.29 35.64 -92.59
C SER A 28 -86.11 36.39 -91.95
N PHE A 29 -86.39 37.11 -90.88
CA PHE A 29 -85.35 37.69 -90.00
C PHE A 29 -85.72 37.47 -88.53
N ALA A 30 -84.72 37.51 -87.65
CA ALA A 30 -84.95 37.35 -86.22
C ALA A 30 -85.75 38.54 -85.67
N THR A 31 -86.63 38.30 -84.71
CA THR A 31 -87.41 39.36 -84.03
C THR A 31 -86.99 39.58 -82.59
N VAL A 32 -85.95 38.87 -82.13
CA VAL A 32 -85.37 39.01 -80.79
C VAL A 32 -83.86 39.15 -80.93
N TYR A 33 -83.30 40.19 -80.33
CA TYR A 33 -81.88 40.52 -80.32
C TYR A 33 -81.42 40.84 -78.91
N CYS A 34 -80.11 40.79 -78.67
CA CYS A 34 -79.50 41.28 -77.45
C CYS A 34 -79.02 42.72 -77.62
N GLN A 35 -78.96 43.44 -76.50
CA GLN A 35 -78.42 44.79 -76.49
C GLN A 35 -77.00 44.81 -77.06
N ASP A 36 -76.74 45.78 -77.95
CA ASP A 36 -75.47 45.97 -78.67
C ASP A 36 -75.09 44.84 -79.64
N ASP A 37 -76.05 44.02 -80.07
CA ASP A 37 -75.84 43.16 -81.25
C ASP A 37 -75.59 44.01 -82.51
N ALA A 38 -75.01 43.44 -83.57
CA ALA A 38 -74.74 44.20 -84.78
C ALA A 38 -76.04 44.78 -85.40
N GLU A 39 -75.99 46.05 -85.82
CA GLU A 39 -77.12 46.71 -86.47
C GLU A 39 -77.50 45.99 -87.77
N LEU A 40 -78.80 45.75 -87.99
CA LEU A 40 -79.31 45.05 -89.16
C LEU A 40 -80.15 45.99 -90.03
N THR A 41 -79.83 46.07 -91.32
CA THR A 41 -80.67 46.74 -92.32
C THR A 41 -81.79 45.79 -92.74
N LEU A 42 -83.04 46.23 -92.66
CA LEU A 42 -84.18 45.39 -93.01
C LEU A 42 -84.31 45.25 -94.54
N PRO A 43 -84.66 44.06 -95.05
CA PRO A 43 -84.68 43.80 -96.48
C PRO A 43 -85.77 44.63 -97.17
N ALA A 44 -85.40 45.32 -98.26
CA ALA A 44 -86.31 46.12 -99.09
C ALA A 44 -87.22 45.27 -100.00
N SER A 45 -87.12 43.94 -99.91
CA SER A 45 -87.94 42.99 -100.64
C SER A 45 -88.31 41.84 -99.72
N SER A 46 -89.58 41.44 -99.73
CA SER A 46 -90.06 40.28 -99.01
C SER A 46 -89.62 38.97 -99.67
N ASP A 47 -89.63 37.87 -98.93
CA ASP A 47 -89.24 36.53 -99.40
C ASP A 47 -90.14 36.03 -100.54
N ASN A 48 -91.36 36.56 -100.64
CA ASN A 48 -92.31 36.31 -101.73
C ASN A 48 -92.32 37.40 -102.82
N GLY A 49 -91.29 38.23 -102.89
CA GLY A 49 -91.00 39.12 -104.02
C GLY A 49 -91.71 40.46 -104.04
N ILE A 50 -92.34 40.89 -102.93
CA ILE A 50 -92.97 42.22 -102.81
C ILE A 50 -91.90 43.23 -102.38
N THR A 51 -91.71 44.30 -103.17
CA THR A 51 -90.77 45.38 -102.82
C THR A 51 -91.45 46.45 -101.97
N GLY A 52 -90.68 47.12 -101.11
CA GLY A 52 -91.21 48.16 -100.24
C GLY A 52 -90.18 48.67 -99.25
N THR A 53 -90.66 49.50 -98.32
CA THR A 53 -89.80 50.14 -97.32
C THR A 53 -90.26 49.81 -95.90
N TRP A 54 -89.30 49.49 -95.04
CA TRP A 54 -89.52 49.39 -93.60
C TRP A 54 -89.41 50.76 -92.94
N THR A 55 -90.28 51.02 -91.98
CA THR A 55 -90.20 52.17 -91.07
C THR A 55 -90.24 51.66 -89.63
N PRO A 56 -89.14 51.79 -88.85
CA PRO A 56 -87.78 52.19 -89.25
C PRO A 56 -87.11 51.22 -90.25
N ALA A 57 -86.07 51.67 -90.97
CA ALA A 57 -85.39 50.85 -91.99
C ALA A 57 -84.26 49.96 -91.43
N THR A 58 -83.75 50.26 -90.23
CA THR A 58 -82.71 49.49 -89.55
C THR A 58 -83.14 49.12 -88.13
N ILE A 59 -82.73 47.93 -87.68
CA ILE A 59 -82.88 47.51 -86.29
C ILE A 59 -81.67 48.00 -85.50
N ALA A 60 -81.85 49.06 -84.72
CA ALA A 60 -80.86 49.55 -83.77
C ALA A 60 -81.00 48.81 -82.43
N THR A 61 -79.96 48.08 -82.02
CA THR A 61 -79.93 47.18 -80.85
C THR A 61 -79.37 47.83 -79.58
N THR A 62 -79.04 49.13 -79.62
CA THR A 62 -78.36 49.82 -78.50
C THR A 62 -79.28 50.11 -77.32
N VAL A 63 -80.60 50.18 -77.56
CA VAL A 63 -81.62 50.48 -76.54
C VAL A 63 -82.51 49.25 -76.33
N PRO A 64 -82.52 48.65 -75.13
CA PRO A 64 -83.42 47.55 -74.81
C PRO A 64 -84.90 47.98 -74.83
N GLY A 65 -85.77 47.04 -75.17
CA GLY A 65 -87.21 47.26 -75.25
C GLY A 65 -87.84 46.63 -76.48
N SER A 66 -89.09 46.96 -76.76
CA SER A 66 -89.80 46.50 -77.96
C SER A 66 -90.17 47.67 -78.86
N ALA A 67 -90.02 47.49 -80.16
CA ALA A 67 -90.40 48.47 -81.17
C ALA A 67 -91.15 47.79 -82.32
N GLU A 68 -92.17 48.45 -82.84
CA GLU A 68 -92.95 47.99 -83.99
C GLU A 68 -92.31 48.52 -85.29
N TYR A 69 -92.09 47.62 -86.24
CA TYR A 69 -91.59 47.89 -87.57
C TYR A 69 -92.70 47.67 -88.57
N THR A 70 -92.90 48.64 -89.47
CA THR A 70 -93.96 48.58 -90.48
C THR A 70 -93.36 48.53 -91.88
N PHE A 71 -93.66 47.46 -92.63
CA PHE A 71 -93.33 47.33 -94.05
C PHE A 71 -94.48 47.86 -94.89
N THR A 72 -94.19 48.86 -95.71
CA THR A 72 -95.15 49.43 -96.67
C THR A 72 -94.75 49.00 -98.08
N PRO A 73 -95.55 48.17 -98.77
CA PRO A 73 -95.30 47.79 -100.16
C PRO A 73 -95.32 48.99 -101.11
N ASP A 74 -94.51 48.98 -102.17
CA ASP A 74 -94.54 50.06 -103.16
C ASP A 74 -95.88 50.08 -103.92
N ALA A 75 -96.27 51.26 -104.40
CA ALA A 75 -97.53 51.47 -105.10
C ALA A 75 -97.68 50.54 -106.32
N GLY A 76 -98.88 49.96 -106.49
CA GLY A 76 -99.21 49.11 -107.63
C GLY A 76 -98.92 47.61 -107.45
N GLN A 77 -98.38 47.18 -106.30
CA GLN A 77 -98.08 45.76 -106.03
C GLN A 77 -99.22 44.94 -105.42
N CYS A 78 -100.40 45.55 -105.20
CA CYS A 78 -101.57 44.86 -104.62
C CYS A 78 -101.23 44.05 -103.35
N ALA A 79 -100.43 44.61 -102.44
CA ALA A 79 -100.00 43.93 -101.23
C ALA A 79 -100.42 44.68 -99.95
N LYS A 80 -100.59 43.95 -98.84
CA LYS A 80 -100.94 44.52 -97.54
C LYS A 80 -99.72 45.01 -96.77
N VAL A 81 -99.90 46.05 -95.97
CA VAL A 81 -98.93 46.51 -94.97
C VAL A 81 -98.70 45.40 -93.93
N VAL A 82 -97.44 45.14 -93.57
CA VAL A 82 -97.07 44.15 -92.55
C VAL A 82 -96.43 44.86 -91.38
N LYS A 83 -96.79 44.44 -90.17
CA LYS A 83 -96.19 44.92 -88.93
C LYS A 83 -95.52 43.76 -88.21
N THR A 84 -94.35 44.01 -87.64
CA THR A 84 -93.66 43.06 -86.77
C THR A 84 -93.09 43.79 -85.56
N THR A 85 -92.99 43.09 -84.44
CA THR A 85 -92.39 43.63 -83.22
C THR A 85 -91.01 43.03 -83.04
N VAL A 86 -90.01 43.89 -82.91
CA VAL A 86 -88.65 43.50 -82.57
C VAL A 86 -88.41 43.77 -81.09
N ILE A 87 -87.82 42.80 -80.37
CA ILE A 87 -87.49 42.88 -78.95
C ILE A 87 -85.97 42.88 -78.79
N ILE A 88 -85.45 43.83 -78.02
CA ILE A 88 -84.04 43.92 -77.64
C ILE A 88 -83.93 43.65 -76.14
N ASN A 89 -83.32 42.52 -75.79
CA ASN A 89 -83.12 42.09 -74.41
C ASN A 89 -81.85 42.72 -73.82
N SER A 90 -81.95 43.28 -72.61
CA SER A 90 -80.77 43.83 -71.90
C SER A 90 -79.78 42.73 -71.55
N LYS A 91 -78.49 43.03 -71.71
CA LYS A 91 -77.43 42.30 -71.01
C LYS A 91 -77.45 42.69 -69.53
N THR A 92 -77.07 41.76 -68.65
CA THR A 92 -77.00 42.03 -67.20
C THR A 92 -75.57 41.85 -66.71
N THR A 93 -75.22 42.58 -65.64
CA THR A 93 -73.93 42.45 -64.97
C THR A 93 -74.14 42.20 -63.48
N SER A 94 -73.33 41.32 -62.89
CA SER A 94 -73.30 41.09 -61.44
C SER A 94 -71.87 41.15 -60.93
N THR A 95 -71.69 41.48 -59.65
CA THR A 95 -70.38 41.52 -59.00
C THR A 95 -70.42 40.75 -57.69
N VAL A 96 -69.40 39.93 -57.46
CA VAL A 96 -69.19 39.18 -56.21
C VAL A 96 -67.81 39.53 -55.67
N THR A 97 -67.72 39.81 -54.37
CA THR A 97 -66.44 40.07 -53.69
C THR A 97 -66.15 38.92 -52.74
N VAL A 98 -64.97 38.30 -52.88
CA VAL A 98 -64.52 37.18 -52.05
C VAL A 98 -63.11 37.44 -51.54
N SER A 99 -62.85 37.03 -50.31
CA SER A 99 -61.51 36.95 -49.74
C SER A 99 -61.20 35.49 -49.40
N SER A 100 -60.01 35.00 -49.77
CA SER A 100 -59.57 33.62 -49.53
C SER A 100 -58.08 33.55 -49.23
N CYS A 101 -57.63 32.48 -48.58
CA CYS A 101 -56.22 32.20 -48.32
C CYS A 101 -55.66 31.29 -49.42
N ALA A 102 -54.45 31.59 -49.90
CA ALA A 102 -53.70 30.89 -50.96
C ALA A 102 -54.37 30.77 -52.34
N SER A 103 -55.59 30.24 -52.41
CA SER A 103 -56.33 30.07 -53.66
C SER A 103 -57.84 30.20 -53.48
N TYR A 104 -58.54 30.49 -54.58
CA TYR A 104 -59.99 30.45 -54.65
C TYR A 104 -60.42 29.85 -55.99
N ASN A 105 -61.16 28.74 -55.94
CA ASN A 105 -61.74 28.15 -57.14
C ASN A 105 -62.99 28.92 -57.56
N TRP A 106 -62.99 29.47 -58.76
CA TRP A 106 -64.14 30.16 -59.32
C TRP A 106 -64.41 29.66 -60.74
N PHE A 107 -65.60 29.08 -60.95
CA PHE A 107 -65.99 28.40 -62.19
C PHE A 107 -64.96 27.37 -62.70
N GLY A 108 -64.38 26.58 -61.77
CA GLY A 108 -63.42 25.53 -62.12
C GLY A 108 -62.00 25.99 -62.39
N THR A 109 -61.72 27.30 -62.30
CA THR A 109 -60.35 27.85 -62.37
C THR A 109 -59.88 28.26 -60.97
N ASP A 110 -58.68 27.82 -60.58
CA ASP A 110 -58.05 28.21 -59.32
C ASP A 110 -57.27 29.51 -59.46
N TYR A 111 -57.71 30.53 -58.74
CA TYR A 111 -57.04 31.84 -58.70
C TYR A 111 -56.18 31.94 -57.45
N THR A 112 -54.88 32.20 -57.64
CA THR A 112 -53.88 32.35 -56.57
C THR A 112 -53.39 33.79 -56.40
N THR A 113 -53.91 34.72 -57.20
CA THR A 113 -53.53 36.14 -57.18
C THR A 113 -54.77 37.03 -57.03
N SER A 114 -54.68 38.04 -56.18
CA SER A 114 -55.71 39.07 -56.04
C SER A 114 -55.94 39.81 -57.36
N GLY A 115 -57.20 40.05 -57.69
CA GLY A 115 -57.55 40.67 -58.97
C GLY A 115 -59.04 40.75 -59.21
N SER A 116 -59.39 41.33 -60.35
CA SER A 116 -60.76 41.35 -60.85
C SER A 116 -60.86 40.41 -62.06
N TYR A 117 -61.70 39.39 -61.95
CA TYR A 117 -61.88 38.35 -62.96
C TYR A 117 -63.32 38.37 -63.48
N THR A 118 -63.52 38.13 -64.78
CA THR A 118 -64.86 38.15 -65.38
C THR A 118 -65.20 36.80 -66.01
N HIS A 119 -66.47 36.43 -65.95
CA HIS A 119 -67.00 35.25 -66.62
C HIS A 119 -68.33 35.59 -67.28
N VAL A 120 -68.53 35.10 -68.50
CA VAL A 120 -69.71 35.40 -69.31
C VAL A 120 -70.62 34.19 -69.33
N ILE A 121 -71.89 34.40 -68.99
CA ILE A 121 -72.93 33.38 -69.02
C ILE A 121 -74.19 33.97 -69.67
N ALA A 122 -74.92 33.18 -70.45
CA ALA A 122 -76.21 33.61 -70.98
C ALA A 122 -77.21 33.81 -69.83
N ASN A 123 -77.92 34.94 -69.82
CA ASN A 123 -79.02 35.18 -68.90
C ASN A 123 -80.29 34.42 -69.32
N ALA A 124 -81.33 34.48 -68.49
CA ALA A 124 -82.60 33.81 -68.76
C ALA A 124 -83.29 34.23 -70.09
N ALA A 125 -82.89 35.38 -70.66
CA ALA A 125 -83.38 35.89 -71.94
C ALA A 125 -82.46 35.51 -73.13
N GLY A 126 -81.42 34.70 -72.89
CA GLY A 126 -80.49 34.20 -73.90
C GLY A 126 -79.33 35.15 -74.23
N CYS A 127 -79.18 36.28 -73.55
CA CYS A 127 -78.11 37.25 -73.81
C CYS A 127 -76.90 37.02 -72.92
N ASP A 128 -75.71 37.16 -73.50
CA ASP A 128 -74.43 37.10 -72.79
C ASP A 128 -74.35 38.17 -71.69
N SER A 129 -74.37 37.73 -70.45
CA SER A 129 -74.25 38.54 -69.23
C SER A 129 -72.92 38.30 -68.54
N THR A 130 -72.37 39.32 -67.88
CA THR A 130 -71.03 39.23 -67.26
C THR A 130 -71.11 39.20 -65.73
N ILE A 131 -70.49 38.21 -65.10
CA ILE A 131 -70.24 38.19 -63.65
C ILE A 131 -68.79 38.60 -63.41
N THR A 132 -68.58 39.57 -62.51
CA THR A 132 -67.25 40.01 -62.08
C THR A 132 -66.95 39.50 -60.67
N LEU A 133 -65.84 38.79 -60.49
CA LEU A 133 -65.27 38.42 -59.20
C LEU A 133 -64.18 39.44 -58.82
N ASN A 134 -64.38 40.15 -57.72
CA ASN A 134 -63.31 40.90 -57.05
C ASN A 134 -62.70 40.02 -55.95
N LEU A 135 -61.54 39.44 -56.23
CA LEU A 135 -60.86 38.48 -55.37
C LEU A 135 -59.67 39.12 -54.65
N THR A 136 -59.63 38.96 -53.33
CA THR A 136 -58.43 39.23 -52.52
C THR A 136 -57.87 37.91 -52.00
N ILE A 137 -56.66 37.53 -52.46
CA ILE A 137 -55.88 36.41 -51.93
C ILE A 137 -54.91 36.93 -50.88
N PHE A 138 -55.02 36.39 -49.67
CA PHE A 138 -54.02 36.59 -48.62
C PHE A 138 -52.96 35.48 -48.71
N PRO A 139 -51.66 35.81 -48.61
CA PRO A 139 -50.60 34.82 -48.60
C PRO A 139 -50.57 34.05 -47.28
N ASP A 140 -50.24 32.76 -47.36
CA ASP A 140 -49.90 31.95 -46.19
C ASP A 140 -48.42 32.16 -45.84
N TYR A 141 -48.12 32.25 -44.55
CA TYR A 141 -46.74 32.38 -44.07
C TYR A 141 -46.33 31.14 -43.29
N SER A 142 -45.17 30.59 -43.64
CA SER A 142 -44.52 29.56 -42.84
C SER A 142 -43.10 29.96 -42.52
N PHE A 143 -42.68 29.64 -41.30
CA PHE A 143 -41.34 29.95 -40.80
C PHE A 143 -40.73 28.69 -40.21
N ILE A 144 -39.49 28.41 -40.56
CA ILE A 144 -38.74 27.26 -40.07
C ILE A 144 -37.55 27.77 -39.27
N GLU A 145 -37.44 27.31 -38.03
CA GLU A 145 -36.28 27.53 -37.16
C GLU A 145 -35.61 26.18 -36.92
N ASN A 146 -34.31 26.09 -37.18
CA ASN A 146 -33.52 24.89 -36.91
C ASN A 146 -32.62 25.19 -35.71
N GLN A 147 -32.75 24.38 -34.66
CA GLN A 147 -31.94 24.53 -33.45
C GLN A 147 -31.29 23.20 -33.08
N SER A 148 -30.10 23.27 -32.48
CA SER A 148 -29.44 22.11 -31.89
C SER A 148 -29.05 22.37 -30.44
N ILE A 149 -29.22 21.34 -29.59
CA ILE A 149 -28.86 21.33 -28.17
C ILE A 149 -28.16 20.01 -27.81
N CYS A 150 -27.55 19.94 -26.63
CA CYS A 150 -26.96 18.70 -26.12
C CYS A 150 -27.97 17.89 -25.30
N SER A 151 -27.75 16.57 -25.23
CA SER A 151 -28.56 15.68 -24.42
C SER A 151 -28.52 16.10 -22.95
N GLY A 152 -29.68 16.46 -22.40
CA GLY A 152 -29.84 16.99 -21.04
C GLY A 152 -30.09 18.50 -20.98
N ASP A 153 -29.84 19.22 -22.07
CA ASP A 153 -30.20 20.63 -22.19
C ASP A 153 -31.67 20.80 -22.60
N THR A 154 -32.13 22.05 -22.53
CA THR A 154 -33.49 22.44 -22.88
C THR A 154 -33.46 23.69 -23.76
N PHE A 155 -34.28 23.71 -24.80
CA PHE A 155 -34.50 24.89 -25.64
C PHE A 155 -35.93 25.40 -25.46
N THR A 156 -36.06 26.66 -25.01
CA THR A 156 -37.36 27.32 -24.91
C THR A 156 -37.77 27.89 -26.25
N TRP A 157 -38.84 27.36 -26.83
CA TRP A 157 -39.41 27.84 -28.08
C TRP A 157 -40.88 28.19 -27.88
N ARG A 158 -41.22 29.45 -28.17
CA ARG A 158 -42.59 29.98 -28.03
C ARG A 158 -43.23 29.73 -26.66
N GLY A 159 -42.42 29.77 -25.60
CA GLY A 159 -42.87 29.61 -24.21
C GLY A 159 -43.01 28.17 -23.74
N ASN A 160 -42.68 27.18 -24.58
CA ASN A 160 -42.57 25.77 -24.19
C ASN A 160 -41.11 25.33 -24.21
N ASP A 161 -40.76 24.44 -23.29
CA ASP A 161 -39.41 23.90 -23.13
C ASP A 161 -39.30 22.53 -23.80
N TYR A 162 -38.33 22.39 -24.70
CA TYR A 162 -38.10 21.18 -25.48
C TYR A 162 -36.71 20.60 -25.20
N SER A 163 -36.65 19.31 -24.87
CA SER A 163 -35.41 18.56 -24.61
C SER A 163 -35.29 17.28 -25.44
N ILE A 164 -36.26 17.02 -26.33
CA ILE A 164 -36.32 15.82 -27.17
C ILE A 164 -36.20 16.26 -28.63
N ALA A 165 -35.45 15.50 -29.43
CA ALA A 165 -35.31 15.77 -30.85
C ALA A 165 -36.65 15.55 -31.56
N GLY A 166 -37.01 16.45 -32.47
CA GLY A 166 -38.28 16.38 -33.16
C GLY A 166 -38.62 17.65 -33.94
N THR A 167 -39.75 17.58 -34.63
CA THR A 167 -40.35 18.72 -35.33
C THR A 167 -41.59 19.16 -34.56
N TYR A 168 -41.61 20.42 -34.14
CA TYR A 168 -42.69 21.03 -33.38
C TYR A 168 -43.33 22.15 -34.20
N THR A 169 -44.66 22.24 -34.18
CA THR A 169 -45.39 23.25 -34.94
C THR A 169 -46.31 24.06 -34.03
N ASP A 170 -46.39 25.36 -34.28
CA ASP A 170 -47.33 26.26 -33.61
C ASP A 170 -47.99 27.17 -34.65
N SER A 171 -49.31 27.33 -34.58
CA SER A 171 -50.10 28.08 -35.56
C SER A 171 -50.72 29.33 -34.95
N TYR A 172 -50.50 30.47 -35.60
CA TYR A 172 -51.15 31.72 -35.24
C TYR A 172 -52.15 32.15 -36.30
N THR A 173 -53.38 32.42 -35.89
CA THR A 173 -54.41 32.97 -36.77
C THR A 173 -54.16 34.46 -36.97
N SER A 174 -53.91 34.87 -38.22
CA SER A 174 -53.82 36.29 -38.55
C SER A 174 -55.17 36.99 -38.42
N ILE A 175 -55.17 38.33 -38.36
CA ILE A 175 -56.38 39.17 -38.28
C ILE A 175 -57.38 38.92 -39.43
N ASN A 176 -56.93 38.32 -40.54
CA ASN A 176 -57.72 38.01 -41.73
C ASN A 176 -58.07 36.50 -41.86
N GLY A 177 -57.82 35.69 -40.83
CA GLY A 177 -58.22 34.28 -40.77
C GLY A 177 -57.32 33.29 -41.51
N CYS A 178 -56.23 33.74 -42.15
CA CYS A 178 -55.20 32.84 -42.66
C CYS A 178 -54.19 32.51 -41.55
N ASP A 179 -53.89 31.23 -41.35
CA ASP A 179 -52.99 30.78 -40.30
C ASP A 179 -51.54 30.85 -40.76
N SER A 180 -50.65 31.35 -39.89
CA SER A 180 -49.20 31.23 -40.07
C SER A 180 -48.68 30.05 -39.25
N ILE A 181 -47.90 29.16 -39.87
CA ILE A 181 -47.34 27.98 -39.20
C ILE A 181 -45.85 28.21 -38.93
N TYR A 182 -45.48 28.22 -37.66
CA TYR A 182 -44.08 28.20 -37.23
C TYR A 182 -43.67 26.77 -36.95
N THR A 183 -42.50 26.37 -37.45
CA THR A 183 -41.96 25.03 -37.29
C THR A 183 -40.57 25.11 -36.65
N LEU A 184 -40.36 24.41 -35.54
CA LEU A 184 -39.05 24.16 -34.95
C LEU A 184 -38.59 22.76 -35.33
N ASN A 185 -37.43 22.64 -35.98
CA ASN A 185 -36.70 21.38 -36.06
C ASN A 185 -35.60 21.37 -35.00
N LEU A 186 -35.79 20.58 -33.93
CA LEU A 186 -34.84 20.46 -32.84
C LEU A 186 -34.00 19.17 -32.98
N THR A 187 -32.68 19.33 -33.04
CA THR A 187 -31.72 18.22 -33.01
C THR A 187 -31.03 18.14 -31.65
N VAL A 188 -31.17 17.00 -30.96
CA VAL A 188 -30.48 16.74 -29.67
C VAL A 188 -29.25 15.88 -29.93
N ASN A 189 -28.07 16.45 -29.72
CA ASN A 189 -26.80 15.76 -29.90
C ASN A 189 -26.45 14.96 -28.63
N PRO A 190 -25.96 13.71 -28.76
CA PRO A 190 -25.57 12.91 -27.61
C PRO A 190 -24.34 13.51 -26.90
N THR A 191 -24.30 13.39 -25.57
CA THR A 191 -23.10 13.57 -24.75
C THR A 191 -22.50 12.19 -24.45
N TYR A 192 -21.17 12.09 -24.39
CA TYR A 192 -20.49 10.82 -24.13
C TYR A 192 -19.72 10.89 -22.81
N ALA A 193 -19.87 9.86 -21.98
CA ALA A 193 -19.10 9.70 -20.76
C ALA A 193 -18.41 8.33 -20.77
N PHE A 194 -17.12 8.33 -20.50
CA PHE A 194 -16.32 7.12 -20.40
C PHE A 194 -15.66 7.08 -19.03
N SER A 195 -15.54 5.90 -18.45
CA SER A 195 -14.76 5.72 -17.23
C SER A 195 -13.87 4.49 -17.34
N GLU A 196 -12.66 4.62 -16.78
CA GLU A 196 -11.75 3.51 -16.57
C GLU A 196 -11.22 3.54 -15.14
N SER A 197 -10.73 2.38 -14.70
CA SER A 197 -10.15 2.21 -13.37
C SER A 197 -8.79 1.58 -13.51
N GLU A 198 -7.79 2.22 -12.90
CA GLU A 198 -6.42 1.73 -12.87
C GLU A 198 -5.94 1.63 -11.43
N THR A 199 -4.97 0.75 -11.20
CA THR A 199 -4.38 0.53 -9.88
C THR A 199 -2.87 0.49 -9.98
N ILE A 200 -2.20 1.31 -9.17
CA ILE A 200 -0.74 1.36 -9.06
C ILE A 200 -0.29 1.15 -7.61
N CYS A 201 0.99 0.87 -7.38
CA CYS A 201 1.55 0.78 -6.03
C CYS A 201 2.05 2.14 -5.56
N ASN A 202 2.10 2.34 -4.24
CA ASN A 202 2.61 3.57 -3.65
C ASN A 202 4.09 3.77 -3.99
N GLY A 203 4.39 4.86 -4.71
CA GLY A 203 5.70 5.13 -5.30
C GLY A 203 5.73 5.02 -6.83
N ASP A 204 4.76 4.34 -7.44
CA ASP A 204 4.63 4.25 -8.88
C ASP A 204 3.97 5.51 -9.47
N THR A 205 4.03 5.62 -10.80
CA THR A 205 3.41 6.71 -11.56
C THR A 205 2.58 6.14 -12.70
N LEU A 206 1.31 6.52 -12.75
CA LEU A 206 0.45 6.30 -13.92
C LEU A 206 0.51 7.51 -14.83
N ILE A 207 0.71 7.30 -16.12
CA ILE A 207 0.60 8.37 -17.13
C ILE A 207 -0.78 8.27 -17.77
N TRP A 208 -1.62 9.28 -17.55
CA TRP A 208 -2.97 9.34 -18.10
C TRP A 208 -3.19 10.67 -18.81
N GLN A 209 -3.59 10.61 -20.09
CA GLN A 209 -3.77 11.79 -20.95
C GLN A 209 -2.57 12.75 -20.95
N GLY A 210 -1.35 12.19 -20.89
CA GLY A 210 -0.10 12.96 -20.88
C GLY A 210 0.28 13.57 -19.52
N ASN A 211 -0.53 13.38 -18.48
CA ASN A 211 -0.24 13.83 -17.12
C ASN A 211 0.21 12.65 -16.23
N ASN A 212 1.08 12.94 -15.26
CA ASN A 212 1.60 11.97 -14.31
C ASN A 212 0.77 11.99 -13.02
N TYR A 213 0.28 10.83 -12.59
CA TYR A 213 -0.51 10.67 -11.39
C TYR A 213 0.13 9.65 -10.45
N THR A 214 0.28 10.04 -9.19
CA THR A 214 0.87 9.22 -8.11
C THR A 214 -0.05 9.09 -6.90
N ALA A 215 -1.18 9.80 -6.89
CA ALA A 215 -2.14 9.82 -5.80
C ALA A 215 -3.46 9.20 -6.21
N ALA A 216 -4.13 8.52 -5.28
CA ALA A 216 -5.46 7.98 -5.52
C ALA A 216 -6.48 9.13 -5.69
N GLY A 217 -7.43 8.96 -6.60
CA GLY A 217 -8.39 10.01 -6.89
C GLY A 217 -9.23 9.75 -8.13
N ILE A 218 -10.16 10.68 -8.37
CA ILE A 218 -10.96 10.74 -9.58
C ILE A 218 -10.45 11.91 -10.41
N TYR A 219 -9.99 11.62 -11.62
CA TYR A 219 -9.46 12.61 -12.56
C TYR A 219 -10.36 12.67 -13.79
N THR A 220 -10.64 13.88 -14.29
CA THR A 220 -11.50 14.08 -15.45
C THR A 220 -10.80 14.87 -16.54
N ALA A 221 -11.07 14.49 -17.78
CA ALA A 221 -10.69 15.23 -18.98
C ALA A 221 -11.95 15.50 -19.81
N SER A 222 -12.13 16.76 -20.21
CA SER A 222 -13.26 17.19 -21.04
C SER A 222 -12.83 17.32 -22.49
N TYR A 223 -13.66 16.80 -23.39
CA TYR A 223 -13.49 16.87 -24.83
C TYR A 223 -14.72 17.48 -25.47
N THR A 224 -14.55 18.48 -26.32
CA THR A 224 -15.64 19.03 -27.13
C THR A 224 -15.86 18.17 -28.37
N THR A 225 -17.07 17.66 -28.56
CA THR A 225 -17.45 17.03 -29.83
C THR A 225 -17.54 18.07 -30.95
N ILE A 226 -17.54 17.62 -32.20
CA ILE A 226 -17.67 18.51 -33.37
C ILE A 226 -18.98 19.33 -33.37
N ASN A 227 -20.00 18.86 -32.64
CA ASN A 227 -21.28 19.54 -32.47
C ASN A 227 -21.34 20.37 -31.16
N GLY A 228 -20.21 20.58 -30.48
CA GLY A 228 -20.12 21.43 -29.29
C GLY A 228 -20.61 20.80 -27.99
N CYS A 229 -21.02 19.53 -28.00
CA CYS A 229 -21.39 18.82 -26.78
C CYS A 229 -20.17 18.23 -26.10
N ASP A 230 -20.00 18.52 -24.81
CA ASP A 230 -18.87 18.04 -24.03
C ASP A 230 -19.00 16.56 -23.75
N SER A 231 -17.88 15.86 -23.85
CA SER A 231 -17.69 14.48 -23.43
C SER A 231 -16.70 14.46 -22.26
N ILE A 232 -16.98 13.66 -21.24
CA ILE A 232 -16.12 13.57 -20.05
C ILE A 232 -15.51 12.17 -19.99
N TYR A 233 -14.19 12.10 -19.95
CA TYR A 233 -13.46 10.87 -19.67
C TYR A 233 -12.93 10.91 -18.23
N THR A 234 -13.32 9.92 -17.44
CA THR A 234 -13.01 9.82 -16.01
C THR A 234 -12.05 8.66 -15.73
N LEU A 235 -10.93 8.94 -15.07
CA LEU A 235 -10.05 7.95 -14.48
C LEU A 235 -10.32 7.81 -12.99
N ASN A 236 -10.61 6.60 -12.53
CA ASN A 236 -10.61 6.24 -11.11
C ASN A 236 -9.29 5.55 -10.76
N LEU A 237 -8.35 6.30 -10.16
CA LEU A 237 -7.03 5.78 -9.80
C LEU A 237 -7.03 5.31 -8.34
N THR A 238 -6.70 4.03 -8.13
CA THR A 238 -6.43 3.47 -6.80
C THR A 238 -4.91 3.32 -6.60
N VAL A 239 -4.40 3.72 -5.43
CA VAL A 239 -2.98 3.54 -5.07
C VAL A 239 -2.90 2.59 -3.89
N ASN A 240 -2.34 1.41 -4.13
CA ASN A 240 -2.17 0.39 -3.11
C ASN A 240 -0.93 0.67 -2.25
N PRO A 241 -1.01 0.53 -0.92
CA PRO A 241 0.13 0.76 -0.04
C PRO A 241 1.22 -0.29 -0.26
N SER A 242 2.47 0.17 -0.29
CA SER A 242 3.67 -0.63 -0.06
C SER A 242 4.08 -0.51 1.41
N TYR A 243 4.62 -1.58 1.99
CA TYR A 243 5.04 -1.60 3.38
C TYR A 243 6.55 -1.80 3.49
N ALA A 244 7.18 -1.02 4.38
CA ALA A 244 8.57 -1.17 4.74
C ALA A 244 8.68 -1.32 6.26
N PHE A 245 9.33 -2.39 6.70
CA PHE A 245 9.60 -2.64 8.11
C PHE A 245 11.10 -2.72 8.32
N ALA A 246 11.57 -2.23 9.46
CA ALA A 246 12.96 -2.34 9.85
C ALA A 246 13.04 -2.77 11.31
N GLU A 247 13.86 -3.78 11.60
CA GLU A 247 14.20 -4.16 12.97
C GLU A 247 15.71 -4.12 13.16
N ASN A 248 16.11 -3.77 14.38
CA ASN A 248 17.51 -3.70 14.77
C ASN A 248 17.73 -4.77 15.84
N LEU A 249 18.58 -5.74 15.55
CA LEU A 249 18.91 -6.82 16.46
C LEU A 249 20.43 -6.88 16.65
N SER A 250 20.85 -7.38 17.80
CA SER A 250 22.26 -7.57 18.11
C SER A 250 22.53 -8.95 18.67
N VAL A 251 23.64 -9.55 18.26
CA VAL A 251 24.16 -10.83 18.78
C VAL A 251 25.63 -10.70 19.17
N CYS A 252 26.14 -11.63 19.97
CA CYS A 252 27.56 -11.65 20.31
C CYS A 252 28.40 -12.30 19.21
N ASN A 253 29.66 -11.91 19.11
CA ASN A 253 30.58 -12.48 18.16
C ASN A 253 30.77 -13.98 18.44
N GLY A 254 30.43 -14.81 17.46
CA GLY A 254 30.37 -16.27 17.61
C GLY A 254 28.94 -16.84 17.65
N ASP A 255 27.94 -16.01 17.96
CA ASP A 255 26.53 -16.39 17.91
C ASP A 255 25.95 -16.29 16.50
N THR A 256 24.79 -16.90 16.30
CA THR A 256 24.05 -16.87 15.03
C THR A 256 22.61 -16.44 15.28
N LEU A 257 22.15 -15.44 14.53
CA LEU A 257 20.75 -15.02 14.47
C LEU A 257 20.04 -15.74 13.34
N GLN A 258 18.91 -16.39 13.63
CA GLN A 258 17.97 -16.82 12.59
C GLN A 258 17.02 -15.68 12.24
N TRP A 259 17.00 -15.29 10.96
CA TRP A 259 16.08 -14.27 10.46
C TRP A 259 15.53 -14.69 9.09
N GLN A 260 14.21 -14.74 8.97
CA GLN A 260 13.49 -15.16 7.75
C GLN A 260 14.02 -16.47 7.15
N GLY A 261 14.26 -17.47 8.00
CA GLY A 261 14.76 -18.79 7.60
C GLY A 261 16.25 -18.87 7.25
N ASN A 262 16.99 -17.75 7.32
CA ASN A 262 18.42 -17.69 7.07
C ASN A 262 19.22 -17.44 8.36
N ASN A 263 20.47 -17.88 8.37
CA ASN A 263 21.38 -17.72 9.50
C ASN A 263 22.37 -16.59 9.24
N TYR A 264 22.49 -15.66 10.19
CA TYR A 264 23.39 -14.52 10.11
C TYR A 264 24.30 -14.44 11.34
N SER A 265 25.61 -14.34 11.08
CA SER A 265 26.65 -14.18 12.11
C SER A 265 27.57 -12.98 11.84
N VAL A 266 27.29 -12.21 10.79
CA VAL A 266 28.09 -11.05 10.36
C VAL A 266 27.21 -9.80 10.41
N ALA A 267 27.77 -8.72 10.95
CA ALA A 267 27.09 -7.44 11.01
C ALA A 267 26.79 -6.91 9.61
N GLY A 268 25.60 -6.33 9.43
CA GLY A 268 25.17 -5.84 8.11
C GLY A 268 23.69 -5.55 8.04
N THR A 269 23.27 -5.06 6.88
CA THR A 269 21.87 -4.84 6.55
C THR A 269 21.42 -5.92 5.57
N TYR A 270 20.37 -6.65 5.94
CA TYR A 270 19.79 -7.72 5.15
C TYR A 270 18.34 -7.38 4.82
N THR A 271 17.90 -7.72 3.60
CA THR A 271 16.55 -7.40 3.13
C THR A 271 15.85 -8.63 2.60
N ALA A 272 14.56 -8.77 2.93
CA ALA A 272 13.66 -9.75 2.34
C ALA A 272 12.53 -9.01 1.61
N ALA A 273 12.30 -9.39 0.36
CA ALA A 273 11.24 -8.83 -0.47
C ALA A 273 9.98 -9.69 -0.36
N TYR A 274 8.83 -9.02 -0.27
CA TYR A 274 7.51 -9.62 -0.21
C TYR A 274 6.57 -8.91 -1.16
N THR A 275 5.56 -9.60 -1.65
CA THR A 275 4.46 -9.00 -2.39
C THR A 275 3.24 -8.94 -1.47
N THR A 276 2.59 -7.78 -1.38
CA THR A 276 1.30 -7.67 -0.67
C THR A 276 0.23 -8.48 -1.41
N ILE A 277 -0.90 -8.75 -0.75
CA ILE A 277 -2.06 -9.42 -1.37
C ILE A 277 -2.54 -8.69 -2.65
N ASN A 278 -2.28 -7.38 -2.75
CA ASN A 278 -2.64 -6.55 -3.89
C ASN A 278 -1.48 -6.38 -4.89
N GLY A 279 -0.42 -7.18 -4.78
CA GLY A 279 0.67 -7.24 -5.76
C GLY A 279 1.76 -6.17 -5.62
N CYS A 280 1.76 -5.37 -4.55
CA CYS A 280 2.80 -4.35 -4.34
C CYS A 280 4.02 -4.90 -3.61
N ASP A 281 5.20 -4.49 -4.05
CA ASP A 281 6.46 -4.86 -3.41
C ASP A 281 6.55 -4.22 -2.01
N SER A 282 6.97 -5.02 -1.04
CA SER A 282 7.19 -4.66 0.35
C SER A 282 8.53 -5.22 0.79
N ILE A 283 9.22 -4.49 1.68
CA ILE A 283 10.59 -4.84 2.07
C ILE A 283 10.66 -4.92 3.59
N TYR A 284 11.15 -6.06 4.11
CA TYR A 284 11.54 -6.17 5.51
C TYR A 284 13.06 -6.12 5.61
N THR A 285 13.57 -5.21 6.45
CA THR A 285 15.00 -4.97 6.64
C THR A 285 15.44 -5.37 8.05
N LEU A 286 16.49 -6.18 8.14
CA LEU A 286 17.22 -6.45 9.37
C LEU A 286 18.53 -5.66 9.37
N ASN A 287 18.72 -4.81 10.38
CA ASN A 287 20.05 -4.26 10.69
C ASN A 287 20.64 -5.07 11.85
N LEU A 288 21.60 -5.93 11.53
CA LEU A 288 22.27 -6.79 12.51
C LEU A 288 23.58 -6.16 12.98
N THR A 289 23.70 -5.98 14.29
CA THR A 289 24.97 -5.62 14.95
C THR A 289 25.59 -6.86 15.59
N VAL A 290 26.88 -7.09 15.37
CA VAL A 290 27.63 -8.16 16.04
C VAL A 290 28.57 -7.53 17.06
N ASN A 291 28.27 -7.77 18.33
CA ASN A 291 29.01 -7.20 19.45
C ASN A 291 30.25 -8.06 19.77
N PRO A 292 31.43 -7.46 19.96
CA PRO A 292 32.64 -8.21 20.27
C PRO A 292 32.55 -8.89 21.65
N VAL A 293 33.18 -10.07 21.75
CA VAL A 293 33.49 -10.73 23.02
C VAL A 293 34.95 -10.48 23.34
N TYR A 294 35.27 -10.23 24.62
CA TYR A 294 36.64 -9.97 25.06
C TYR A 294 37.13 -11.07 25.98
N ALA A 295 38.38 -11.49 25.79
CA ALA A 295 39.05 -12.43 26.66
C ALA A 295 40.41 -11.85 27.08
N PHE A 296 40.71 -11.93 28.37
CA PHE A 296 41.97 -11.44 28.93
C PHE A 296 42.62 -12.54 29.77
N THR A 297 43.90 -12.76 29.58
CA THR A 297 44.69 -13.71 30.35
C THR A 297 45.80 -12.99 31.08
N GLN A 298 45.93 -13.29 32.37
CA GLN A 298 46.98 -12.79 33.24
C GLN A 298 47.73 -13.97 33.84
N ASP A 299 49.05 -13.96 33.71
CA ASP A 299 49.92 -14.94 34.36
C ASP A 299 50.57 -14.30 35.58
N GLN A 300 50.55 -14.99 36.71
CA GLN A 300 51.14 -14.53 37.96
C GLN A 300 51.86 -15.68 38.65
N ALA A 301 53.00 -15.37 39.29
CA ALA A 301 53.70 -16.29 40.17
C ALA A 301 53.80 -15.72 41.59
N ILE A 302 53.64 -16.58 42.60
CA ILE A 302 53.84 -16.28 44.02
C ILE A 302 54.66 -17.39 44.69
N CYS A 303 55.17 -17.14 45.89
CA CYS A 303 55.86 -18.18 46.67
C CYS A 303 54.87 -18.98 47.51
N ASN A 304 55.25 -20.21 47.87
CA ASN A 304 54.44 -21.03 48.76
C ASN A 304 54.20 -20.30 50.10
N GLY A 305 52.94 -20.16 50.48
CA GLY A 305 52.52 -19.41 51.67
C GLY A 305 52.09 -17.96 51.41
N ASP A 306 52.41 -17.41 50.23
CA ASP A 306 51.91 -16.08 49.83
C ASP A 306 50.44 -16.14 49.40
N ILE A 307 49.81 -14.97 49.36
CA ILE A 307 48.45 -14.77 48.87
C ILE A 307 48.47 -13.75 47.73
N TYR A 308 47.86 -14.11 46.61
CA TYR A 308 47.57 -13.18 45.52
C TYR A 308 46.10 -12.78 45.54
N ASN A 309 45.81 -11.49 45.73
CA ASN A 309 44.46 -10.96 45.59
C ASN A 309 44.18 -10.67 44.11
N TRP A 310 43.22 -11.38 43.54
CA TRP A 310 42.76 -11.17 42.18
C TRP A 310 41.25 -11.01 42.14
N GLN A 311 40.82 -9.85 41.66
CA GLN A 311 39.40 -9.48 41.54
C GLN A 311 38.60 -9.65 42.85
N GLY A 312 39.23 -9.31 43.98
CA GLY A 312 38.59 -9.36 45.30
C GLY A 312 38.59 -10.74 45.95
N ASN A 313 39.18 -11.76 45.32
CA ASN A 313 39.37 -13.08 45.91
C ASN A 313 40.85 -13.34 46.18
N ASP A 314 41.13 -14.07 47.27
CA ASP A 314 42.47 -14.43 47.70
C ASP A 314 42.83 -15.84 47.21
N TYR A 315 43.95 -15.96 46.51
CA TYR A 315 44.45 -17.22 45.95
C TYR A 315 45.84 -17.54 46.47
N SER A 316 46.03 -18.76 46.97
CA SER A 316 47.30 -19.28 47.49
C SER A 316 47.69 -20.64 46.88
N VAL A 317 46.89 -21.15 45.94
CA VAL A 317 47.07 -22.45 45.30
C VAL A 317 47.28 -22.25 43.80
N ALA A 318 48.18 -23.01 43.20
CA ALA A 318 48.40 -22.95 41.76
C ALA A 318 47.16 -23.45 41.01
N GLY A 319 46.80 -22.77 39.92
CA GLY A 319 45.63 -23.14 39.13
C GLY A 319 45.23 -22.06 38.13
N THR A 320 44.20 -22.39 37.35
CA THR A 320 43.54 -21.47 36.43
C THR A 320 42.21 -21.04 37.02
N TYR A 321 42.03 -19.74 37.22
CA TYR A 321 40.82 -19.14 37.77
C TYR A 321 40.15 -18.26 36.72
N THR A 322 38.82 -18.25 36.68
CA THR A 322 38.06 -17.47 35.70
C THR A 322 37.01 -16.61 36.36
N ALA A 323 36.83 -15.40 35.84
CA ALA A 323 35.75 -14.50 36.19
C ALA A 323 35.05 -14.03 34.91
N ALA A 324 33.72 -14.12 34.90
CA ALA A 324 32.88 -13.67 33.80
C ALA A 324 32.27 -12.31 34.12
N TYR A 325 32.27 -11.41 33.13
CA TYR A 325 31.67 -10.09 33.23
C TYR A 325 30.80 -9.82 32.04
N THR A 326 29.56 -9.41 32.27
CA THR A 326 28.68 -8.99 31.19
C THR A 326 29.07 -7.58 30.74
N SER A 327 29.44 -7.43 29.46
CA SER A 327 29.66 -6.10 28.88
C SER A 327 28.37 -5.27 28.88
N ILE A 328 28.49 -3.96 28.69
CA ILE A 328 27.32 -3.06 28.55
C ILE A 328 26.39 -3.46 27.39
N THR A 329 26.92 -4.22 26.43
CA THR A 329 26.20 -4.77 25.28
C THR A 329 25.62 -6.17 25.50
N GLY A 330 25.71 -6.72 26.73
CA GLY A 330 25.16 -8.03 27.08
C GLY A 330 26.03 -9.23 26.69
N CYS A 331 27.16 -9.00 26.00
CA CYS A 331 28.11 -10.05 25.65
C CYS A 331 29.12 -10.26 26.77
N ASP A 332 29.26 -11.50 27.23
CA ASP A 332 30.14 -11.82 28.33
C ASP A 332 31.61 -11.73 27.91
N SER A 333 32.42 -11.20 28.82
CA SER A 333 33.88 -11.13 28.74
C SER A 333 34.46 -12.08 29.78
N LEU A 334 35.49 -12.83 29.39
CA LEU A 334 36.12 -13.83 30.25
C LEU A 334 37.52 -13.36 30.66
N TYR A 335 37.75 -13.20 31.95
CA TYR A 335 39.07 -12.94 32.52
C TYR A 335 39.61 -14.22 33.13
N THR A 336 40.86 -14.56 32.80
CA THR A 336 41.53 -15.78 33.24
C THR A 336 42.83 -15.42 33.96
N LEU A 337 43.00 -15.91 35.18
CA LEU A 337 44.26 -15.89 35.92
C LEU A 337 44.89 -17.28 35.86
N ASN A 338 46.13 -17.37 35.37
CA ASN A 338 46.97 -18.54 35.59
C ASN A 338 47.94 -18.23 36.74
N LEU A 339 47.70 -18.84 37.90
CA LEU A 339 48.52 -18.68 39.08
C LEU A 339 49.49 -19.86 39.23
N VAL A 340 50.78 -19.55 39.33
CA VAL A 340 51.84 -20.50 39.66
C VAL A 340 52.31 -20.24 41.09
N VAL A 341 52.43 -21.30 41.89
CA VAL A 341 52.99 -21.24 43.25
C VAL A 341 54.34 -21.93 43.22
N ASN A 342 55.40 -21.16 43.43
CA ASN A 342 56.77 -21.65 43.46
C ASN A 342 57.10 -22.17 44.86
N THR A 343 57.70 -23.35 44.93
CA THR A 343 58.18 -23.98 46.17
C THR A 343 59.70 -24.04 46.15
N VAL A 344 60.35 -23.74 47.28
CA VAL A 344 61.80 -23.93 47.45
C VAL A 344 62.02 -25.26 48.16
N ASP A 345 62.94 -26.08 47.67
CA ASP A 345 63.36 -27.29 48.39
C ASP A 345 64.25 -26.91 49.58
N ILE A 346 63.66 -26.94 50.79
CA ILE A 346 64.32 -26.62 52.06
C ILE A 346 64.91 -27.83 52.77
N THR A 347 64.95 -29.00 52.12
CA THR A 347 65.46 -30.21 52.75
C THR A 347 66.98 -30.18 52.90
N VAL A 348 67.46 -30.78 53.99
CA VAL A 348 68.88 -30.86 54.31
C VAL A 348 69.30 -32.31 54.52
N THR A 349 70.54 -32.64 54.18
CA THR A 349 71.19 -33.91 54.51
C THR A 349 72.17 -33.69 55.65
N GLU A 350 72.01 -34.48 56.71
CA GLU A 350 72.90 -34.47 57.87
C GLU A 350 74.04 -35.48 57.68
N ASN A 351 75.27 -35.00 57.78
CA ASN A 351 76.51 -35.77 57.79
C ASN A 351 77.37 -35.27 58.96
N ASP A 352 76.92 -35.55 60.18
CA ASP A 352 77.47 -35.07 61.45
C ASP A 352 79.02 -35.03 61.46
N PRO A 353 79.68 -33.87 61.73
CA PRO A 353 79.13 -32.58 62.20
C PRO A 353 78.73 -31.58 61.09
N SER A 354 78.53 -32.05 59.86
CA SER A 354 78.16 -31.19 58.73
C SER A 354 76.70 -31.35 58.33
N ILE A 355 76.09 -30.27 57.85
CA ILE A 355 74.74 -30.24 57.29
C ILE A 355 74.86 -29.66 55.88
N SER A 356 74.15 -30.24 54.92
CA SER A 356 74.19 -29.80 53.51
C SER A 356 72.77 -29.54 53.01
N ALA A 357 72.52 -28.38 52.40
CA ALA A 357 71.27 -28.10 51.72
C ALA A 357 71.15 -28.95 50.44
N ASN A 358 70.00 -29.61 50.23
CA ASN A 358 69.83 -30.52 49.09
C ASN A 358 69.63 -29.76 47.76
N LEU A 359 68.95 -28.60 47.81
CA LEU A 359 68.80 -27.73 46.65
C LEU A 359 70.16 -27.15 46.24
N ALA A 360 70.62 -27.43 45.03
CA ALA A 360 71.88 -26.93 44.50
C ALA A 360 71.70 -25.63 43.70
N GLY A 361 72.67 -24.72 43.77
CA GLY A 361 72.68 -23.48 42.96
C GLY A 361 71.78 -22.36 43.47
N ALA A 362 71.26 -22.47 44.70
CA ALA A 362 70.51 -21.44 45.39
C ALA A 362 71.43 -20.48 46.17
N VAL A 363 70.84 -19.46 46.80
CA VAL A 363 71.55 -18.60 47.78
C VAL A 363 71.24 -19.12 49.18
N TYR A 364 72.27 -19.30 50.01
CA TYR A 364 72.14 -19.87 51.34
C TYR A 364 72.58 -18.89 52.42
N GLN A 365 71.94 -18.96 53.58
CA GLN A 365 72.40 -18.34 54.81
C GLN A 365 72.12 -19.29 55.97
N TRP A 366 73.17 -19.79 56.62
CA TRP A 366 73.02 -20.64 57.80
C TRP A 366 72.60 -19.81 59.01
N LEU A 367 71.70 -20.35 59.80
CA LEU A 367 71.05 -19.72 60.94
C LEU A 367 71.26 -20.56 62.19
N ASN A 368 71.42 -19.90 63.34
CA ASN A 368 71.47 -20.56 64.64
C ASN A 368 70.09 -20.52 65.29
N CYS A 369 69.42 -21.67 65.32
CA CYS A 369 68.09 -21.80 65.92
C CYS A 369 68.08 -21.54 67.43
N GLY A 370 69.17 -21.87 68.14
CA GLY A 370 69.33 -21.60 69.57
C GLY A 370 69.47 -20.11 69.90
N ASN A 371 69.72 -19.26 68.89
CA ASN A 371 69.83 -17.82 69.02
C ASN A 371 68.79 -17.10 68.13
N SER A 372 67.52 -17.50 68.23
CA SER A 372 66.38 -16.89 67.50
C SER A 372 66.61 -16.77 65.99
N PHE A 373 67.17 -17.81 65.36
CA PHE A 373 67.49 -17.83 63.93
C PHE A 373 68.46 -16.71 63.49
N ALA A 374 69.32 -16.24 64.38
CA ALA A 374 70.36 -15.28 64.00
C ALA A 374 71.29 -15.87 62.93
N PRO A 375 71.69 -15.10 61.91
CA PRO A 375 72.58 -15.58 60.86
C PRO A 375 73.96 -15.92 61.43
N VAL A 376 74.49 -17.07 61.03
CA VAL A 376 75.87 -17.46 61.30
C VAL A 376 76.75 -16.69 60.31
N ALA A 377 77.57 -15.79 60.85
CA ALA A 377 78.31 -14.83 60.04
C ALA A 377 79.28 -15.52 59.06
N GLY A 378 79.13 -15.23 57.77
CA GLY A 378 80.00 -15.75 56.70
C GLY A 378 79.63 -17.14 56.17
N GLU A 379 78.67 -17.81 56.79
CA GLU A 379 78.24 -19.15 56.38
C GLU A 379 77.14 -19.08 55.33
N THR A 380 77.53 -19.00 54.05
CA THR A 380 76.63 -18.91 52.89
C THR A 380 76.87 -20.01 51.86
N ALA A 381 77.67 -21.02 52.18
CA ALA A 381 77.91 -22.17 51.33
C ALA A 381 76.75 -23.18 51.44
N GLN A 382 76.57 -24.01 50.40
CA GLN A 382 75.58 -25.09 50.43
C GLN A 382 75.81 -26.09 51.57
N ASN A 383 77.06 -26.27 51.99
CA ASN A 383 77.46 -27.14 53.10
C ASN A 383 77.96 -26.28 54.26
N PHE A 384 77.52 -26.61 55.47
CA PHE A 384 77.96 -26.00 56.72
C PHE A 384 78.51 -27.08 57.64
N THR A 385 79.67 -26.81 58.25
CA THR A 385 80.27 -27.68 59.27
C THR A 385 80.22 -26.96 60.61
N ALA A 386 79.46 -27.50 61.55
CA ALA A 386 79.30 -26.88 62.86
C ALA A 386 80.61 -26.95 63.66
N THR A 387 81.00 -25.83 64.28
CA THR A 387 82.18 -25.74 65.16
C THR A 387 81.83 -25.85 66.65
N GLN A 388 80.54 -25.91 66.98
CA GLN A 388 80.00 -26.04 68.33
C GLN A 388 78.74 -26.90 68.30
N ASN A 389 78.41 -27.53 69.44
CA ASN A 389 77.10 -28.16 69.60
C ASN A 389 76.01 -27.09 69.54
N GLY A 390 74.91 -27.39 68.86
CA GLY A 390 73.82 -26.44 68.68
C GLY A 390 72.80 -26.88 67.63
N ASN A 391 71.78 -26.05 67.45
CA ASN A 391 70.71 -26.27 66.49
C ASN A 391 70.87 -25.29 65.33
N TYR A 392 70.95 -25.80 64.11
CA TYR A 392 71.21 -25.00 62.91
C TYR A 392 70.15 -25.25 61.85
N ALA A 393 69.78 -24.20 61.13
CA ALA A 393 68.89 -24.26 59.96
C ALA A 393 69.54 -23.50 58.80
N VAL A 394 69.06 -23.70 57.59
CA VAL A 394 69.50 -22.94 56.41
C VAL A 394 68.31 -22.20 55.82
N MET A 395 68.47 -20.89 55.62
CA MET A 395 67.57 -20.10 54.79
C MET A 395 68.05 -20.21 53.34
N ILE A 396 67.15 -20.63 52.45
CA ILE A 396 67.43 -20.89 51.05
C ILE A 396 66.58 -19.96 50.19
N THR A 397 67.23 -19.23 49.28
CA THR A 397 66.57 -18.36 48.30
C THR A 397 66.80 -18.90 46.88
N GLU A 398 65.71 -19.25 46.19
CA GLU A 398 65.70 -19.63 44.78
C GLU A 398 64.79 -18.68 43.99
N GLY A 399 65.39 -17.91 43.06
CA GLY A 399 64.67 -16.89 42.31
C GLY A 399 64.13 -15.79 43.22
N LEU A 400 62.79 -15.67 43.29
CA LEU A 400 62.10 -14.70 44.14
C LEU A 400 61.64 -15.27 45.49
N CYS A 401 61.76 -16.59 45.69
CA CYS A 401 61.24 -17.26 46.87
C CYS A 401 62.34 -17.58 47.87
N THR A 402 62.04 -17.34 49.14
CA THR A 402 62.93 -17.63 50.26
C THR A 402 62.16 -18.42 51.30
N ASP A 403 62.74 -19.52 51.76
CA ASP A 403 62.17 -20.34 52.82
C ASP A 403 63.29 -20.92 53.70
N THR A 404 62.97 -21.38 54.89
CA THR A 404 63.94 -21.83 55.91
C THR A 404 63.72 -23.28 56.27
N SER A 405 64.80 -24.07 56.28
CA SER A 405 64.75 -25.47 56.70
C SER A 405 64.32 -25.61 58.16
N GLU A 406 63.83 -26.80 58.51
CA GLU A 406 63.74 -27.22 59.91
C GLU A 406 65.14 -27.20 60.58
N CYS A 407 65.16 -27.11 61.91
CA CYS A 407 66.40 -27.10 62.68
C CYS A 407 66.99 -28.50 62.83
N VAL A 408 68.27 -28.66 62.52
CA VAL A 408 69.06 -29.88 62.72
C VAL A 408 69.95 -29.70 63.96
N THR A 409 70.00 -30.73 64.83
CA THR A 409 70.76 -30.71 66.08
C THR A 409 72.13 -31.36 65.89
N ILE A 410 73.22 -30.63 66.15
CA ILE A 410 74.59 -31.16 66.18
C ILE A 410 75.06 -31.30 67.63
N SER A 411 75.50 -32.50 68.04
CA SER A 411 75.86 -32.81 69.43
C SER A 411 77.25 -33.45 69.62
N THR A 412 77.99 -33.70 68.53
CA THR A 412 79.25 -34.44 68.55
C THR A 412 80.51 -33.58 68.44
N VAL A 413 80.37 -32.25 68.38
CA VAL A 413 81.51 -31.31 68.23
C VAL A 413 82.07 -30.88 69.59
N GLY A 414 81.22 -30.76 70.60
CA GLY A 414 81.61 -30.44 71.97
C GLY A 414 81.94 -31.68 72.80
N ILE A 415 83.05 -31.65 73.54
CA ILE A 415 83.33 -32.61 74.62
C ILE A 415 82.52 -32.17 75.85
N GLU A 416 81.26 -32.58 75.92
CA GLU A 416 80.52 -32.51 77.18
C GLU A 416 80.91 -33.71 78.04
N ASN A 417 81.44 -33.40 79.22
CA ASN A 417 82.03 -34.33 80.18
C ASN A 417 80.96 -35.31 80.71
N GLN A 418 80.75 -36.44 80.04
CA GLN A 418 79.88 -37.53 80.52
C GLN A 418 80.51 -38.23 81.74
N ALA A 419 80.11 -37.81 82.94
CA ALA A 419 80.33 -38.58 84.17
C ALA A 419 79.28 -39.70 84.26
N ALA A 420 79.64 -40.93 83.89
CA ALA A 420 78.80 -42.11 84.12
C ALA A 420 78.81 -42.51 85.61
N ALA A 421 77.65 -42.48 86.26
CA ALA A 421 77.43 -42.97 87.62
C ALA A 421 77.69 -44.50 87.73
N GLN A 422 78.75 -44.93 88.41
CA GLN A 422 79.07 -46.36 88.64
C GLN A 422 78.61 -46.84 90.03
N ILE A 423 78.01 -48.04 90.08
CA ILE A 423 77.60 -48.74 91.32
C ILE A 423 78.85 -49.19 92.11
N ARG A 424 78.82 -49.08 93.44
CA ARG A 424 79.94 -49.47 94.32
C ARG A 424 79.58 -50.63 95.23
N LEU A 425 80.51 -51.58 95.41
CA LEU A 425 80.41 -52.72 96.33
C LEU A 425 81.53 -52.68 97.37
N TYR A 426 81.19 -52.69 98.65
CA TYR A 426 82.21 -52.71 99.71
C TYR A 426 81.67 -53.28 101.05
N PRO A 427 82.55 -53.86 101.89
CA PRO A 427 83.90 -54.28 101.56
C PRO A 427 83.90 -55.49 100.62
N ASN A 428 84.90 -55.59 99.75
CA ASN A 428 85.15 -56.76 98.92
C ASN A 428 86.65 -57.08 98.98
N PRO A 429 87.09 -58.17 99.65
CA PRO A 429 86.28 -59.27 100.20
C PRO A 429 85.38 -58.88 101.39
N VAL A 430 84.22 -59.54 101.53
CA VAL A 430 83.23 -59.32 102.61
C VAL A 430 83.29 -60.46 103.64
N THR A 431 83.10 -60.14 104.92
CA THR A 431 82.87 -61.12 105.99
C THR A 431 81.38 -61.24 106.27
N ASP A 432 80.74 -60.20 106.82
CA ASP A 432 79.40 -60.38 107.43
C ASP A 432 78.32 -59.55 106.76
N LYS A 433 78.68 -58.39 106.21
CA LYS A 433 77.74 -57.44 105.60
C LYS A 433 78.33 -56.79 104.35
N LEU A 434 77.67 -56.97 103.21
CA LEU A 434 78.01 -56.32 101.96
C LEU A 434 77.16 -55.07 101.76
N VAL A 435 77.79 -53.95 101.45
CA VAL A 435 77.13 -52.70 101.09
C VAL A 435 77.13 -52.54 99.57
N ILE A 436 75.94 -52.27 99.02
CA ILE A 436 75.71 -51.96 97.61
C ILE A 436 75.20 -50.51 97.55
N GLU A 437 75.93 -49.63 96.89
CA GLU A 437 75.64 -48.18 96.85
C GLU A 437 75.53 -47.69 95.41
N TYR A 438 74.42 -47.00 95.11
CA TYR A 438 74.16 -46.33 93.84
C TYR A 438 74.23 -44.80 94.05
N PRO A 439 75.07 -44.06 93.33
CA PRO A 439 75.32 -42.64 93.62
C PRO A 439 74.24 -41.66 93.11
N GLU A 440 73.16 -42.13 92.48
CA GLU A 440 72.02 -41.29 92.07
C GLU A 440 70.73 -41.68 92.81
N ASN A 441 69.92 -40.67 93.14
CA ASN A 441 68.73 -40.81 94.00
C ASN A 441 67.48 -41.39 93.30
N ASP A 442 67.60 -41.93 92.09
CA ASP A 442 66.47 -42.42 91.31
C ASP A 442 66.77 -43.75 90.62
N LYS A 443 66.40 -44.85 91.30
CA LYS A 443 65.77 -46.07 90.76
C LYS A 443 65.83 -47.20 91.79
N ASN A 444 64.67 -47.69 92.22
CA ASN A 444 64.57 -49.07 92.73
C ASN A 444 64.95 -49.99 91.57
N THR A 445 66.11 -50.64 91.66
CA THR A 445 66.46 -51.73 90.74
C THR A 445 66.56 -53.03 91.52
N ALA A 446 65.86 -54.05 91.05
CA ALA A 446 65.98 -55.37 91.64
C ALA A 446 67.36 -55.96 91.32
N PHE A 447 67.94 -56.67 92.27
CA PHE A 447 69.16 -57.44 92.09
C PHE A 447 69.05 -58.84 92.67
N ILE A 448 69.85 -59.74 92.10
CA ILE A 448 70.02 -61.10 92.60
C ILE A 448 71.48 -61.37 92.89
N ILE A 449 71.75 -62.14 93.94
CA ILE A 449 73.08 -62.68 94.24
C ILE A 449 73.08 -64.16 93.91
N GLN A 450 74.09 -64.60 93.15
CA GLN A 450 74.28 -65.99 92.76
C GLN A 450 75.65 -66.50 93.22
N ASN A 451 75.73 -67.77 93.59
CA ASN A 451 77.02 -68.45 93.73
C ASN A 451 77.61 -68.78 92.34
N VAL A 452 78.85 -69.27 92.30
CA VAL A 452 79.53 -69.64 91.03
C VAL A 452 78.84 -70.74 90.22
N THR A 453 77.92 -71.52 90.80
CA THR A 453 77.12 -72.52 90.08
C THR A 453 75.80 -71.94 89.52
N GLY A 454 75.54 -70.64 89.73
CA GLY A 454 74.36 -69.94 89.23
C GLY A 454 73.13 -70.03 90.13
N GLN A 455 73.23 -70.70 91.29
CA GLN A 455 72.15 -70.78 92.27
C GLN A 455 71.94 -69.40 92.92
N ILE A 456 70.70 -68.92 92.93
CA ILE A 456 70.32 -67.66 93.58
C ILE A 456 70.32 -67.87 95.09
N VAL A 457 71.14 -67.09 95.80
CA VAL A 457 71.25 -67.11 97.27
C VAL A 457 70.55 -65.93 97.93
N PHE A 458 70.33 -64.83 97.18
CA PHE A 458 69.62 -63.65 97.69
C PHE A 458 68.90 -62.91 96.55
N ARG A 459 67.76 -62.30 96.87
CA ARG A 459 67.02 -61.37 96.01
C ARG A 459 66.68 -60.13 96.84
N GLY A 460 66.88 -58.95 96.28
CA GLY A 460 66.50 -57.71 96.94
C GLY A 460 66.41 -56.54 95.97
N ASP A 461 65.97 -55.41 96.49
CA ASP A 461 65.89 -54.15 95.75
C ASP A 461 66.96 -53.18 96.27
N LEU A 462 67.61 -52.48 95.35
CA LEU A 462 68.57 -51.43 95.67
C LEU A 462 67.82 -50.12 95.89
N VAL A 463 67.87 -49.59 97.12
CA VAL A 463 67.29 -48.29 97.48
C VAL A 463 68.42 -47.40 98.00
N GLU A 464 69.07 -46.66 97.09
CA GLU A 464 70.25 -45.79 97.34
C GLU A 464 71.47 -46.54 97.88
N LYS A 465 71.36 -47.07 99.11
CA LYS A 465 72.35 -47.88 99.81
C LYS A 465 71.68 -49.08 100.50
N THR A 466 71.88 -50.28 99.94
CA THR A 466 71.34 -51.53 100.49
C THR A 466 72.45 -52.33 101.18
N ILE A 467 72.16 -52.82 102.40
CA ILE A 467 73.06 -53.68 103.16
C ILE A 467 72.51 -55.12 103.11
N VAL A 468 73.33 -56.06 102.63
CA VAL A 468 72.99 -57.48 102.56
C VAL A 468 73.82 -58.25 103.60
N SER A 469 73.16 -59.03 104.45
CA SER A 469 73.86 -59.95 105.35
C SER A 469 74.44 -61.12 104.56
N THR A 470 75.72 -61.40 104.76
CA THR A 470 76.44 -62.50 104.13
C THR A 470 76.87 -63.59 105.12
N GLU A 471 76.42 -63.52 106.38
CA GLU A 471 76.78 -64.46 107.46
C GLU A 471 76.45 -65.92 107.12
N GLU A 472 75.30 -66.17 106.49
CA GLU A 472 74.85 -67.52 106.11
C GLU A 472 75.46 -68.02 104.77
N LEU A 473 76.28 -67.19 104.10
CA LEU A 473 76.93 -67.56 102.84
C LEU A 473 78.25 -68.29 103.12
N ALA A 474 78.45 -69.44 102.47
CA ALA A 474 79.72 -70.15 102.50
C ALA A 474 80.85 -69.31 101.88
N PRO A 475 82.11 -69.44 102.34
CA PRO A 475 83.25 -68.76 101.72
C PRO A 475 83.37 -69.10 100.23
N GLY A 476 83.50 -68.08 99.38
CA GLY A 476 83.46 -68.26 97.93
C GLY A 476 83.24 -66.98 97.14
N THR A 477 83.20 -67.09 95.81
CA THR A 477 82.90 -65.96 94.90
C THR A 477 81.40 -65.92 94.60
N TYR A 478 80.85 -64.72 94.61
CA TYR A 478 79.45 -64.44 94.35
C TYR A 478 79.31 -63.37 93.27
N VAL A 479 78.27 -63.50 92.44
CA VAL A 479 77.95 -62.58 91.36
C VAL A 479 76.64 -61.87 91.68
N ILE A 480 76.63 -60.55 91.55
CA ILE A 480 75.45 -59.70 91.69
C ILE A 480 75.01 -59.26 90.30
N ARG A 481 73.75 -59.49 89.96
CA ARG A 481 73.14 -59.02 88.71
C ARG A 481 72.00 -58.06 89.01
N PHE A 482 72.02 -56.91 88.35
CA PHE A 482 70.97 -55.90 88.40
C PHE A 482 70.08 -56.01 87.15
N GLU A 483 68.84 -55.54 87.21
CA GLU A 483 67.91 -55.56 86.06
C GLU A 483 68.42 -54.78 84.84
N ASN A 484 69.27 -53.77 85.06
CA ASN A 484 69.92 -53.01 83.98
C ASN A 484 71.07 -53.78 83.28
N ASN A 485 71.16 -55.10 83.47
CA ASN A 485 72.23 -55.99 82.99
C ASN A 485 73.65 -55.68 83.53
N THR A 486 73.78 -54.80 84.52
CA THR A 486 75.07 -54.62 85.21
C THR A 486 75.38 -55.87 86.02
N VAL A 487 76.62 -56.35 85.90
CA VAL A 487 77.12 -57.53 86.61
C VAL A 487 78.33 -57.13 87.41
N MET A 488 78.34 -57.45 88.70
CA MET A 488 79.47 -57.23 89.59
C MET A 488 79.79 -58.50 90.38
N GLN A 489 80.99 -58.58 90.93
CA GLN A 489 81.45 -59.74 91.70
C GLN A 489 81.98 -59.33 93.07
N PHE A 490 81.73 -60.16 94.07
CA PHE A 490 82.36 -60.04 95.38
C PHE A 490 82.79 -61.39 95.93
N ILE A 491 83.72 -61.38 96.87
CA ILE A 491 84.28 -62.57 97.51
C ILE A 491 83.83 -62.59 98.97
N LYS A 492 83.17 -63.67 99.41
CA LYS A 492 82.92 -63.97 100.84
C LYS A 492 84.16 -64.65 101.41
N ALA A 493 84.82 -64.00 102.36
CA ALA A 493 85.92 -64.58 103.13
C ALA A 493 85.40 -65.47 104.26
N ALA A 494 86.19 -66.47 104.68
CA ALA A 494 85.98 -67.17 105.94
C ALA A 494 86.22 -66.20 107.10
N GLU A 495 85.40 -66.26 108.15
CA GLU A 495 85.62 -65.50 109.40
C GLU A 495 87.01 -65.76 109.99
#